data_AF-A0A950UFE3-F1
#
_entry.id   AF-A0A950UFE3-F1
#
_cell.length_a   1.000
_cell.length_b   1.000
_cell.length_c   1.000
_cell.angle_alpha   90.00
_cell.angle_beta   90.00
_cell.angle_gamma   90.00
#
_symmetry.space_group_name_H-M   'P 1'
#
loop_
_entity.id
_entity.type
_entity.pdbx_description
1 polymer ?
#
loop_
_entity_poly.entity_id
_entity_poly.type
_entity_poly.pdbx_seq_one_letter_code
_entity_poly.pdbx_strand_id
1 'polypeptide(L)'
;AGKLACGWLGARLGVIRATWVTEGLTALGILALLPLPLFAGLAVLPLIGMALNGTSSVLYGTVPELVAPERRQRAFSIFYTGGVGAGALSPVLYGAISDLLNVSVMMVLVAAVVLTTLPLAWGLRPALREVPASAG
;
A
#
# COMPACT_ATOMS: atom_id res chain seq x y z
N ALA A 1 -10.45 -12.37 2.17
CA ALA A 1 -9.23 -13.08 2.61
C ALA A 1 -8.05 -12.13 2.91
N GLY A 2 -7.61 -11.25 2.00
CA GLY A 2 -6.43 -10.40 2.22
C GLY A 2 -6.50 -9.44 3.42
N LYS A 3 -7.64 -8.79 3.66
CA LYS A 3 -7.84 -7.94 4.85
C LYS A 3 -7.71 -8.69 6.19
N LEU A 4 -8.10 -9.97 6.23
CA LEU A 4 -7.99 -10.81 7.43
C LEU A 4 -6.54 -11.29 7.64
N ALA A 5 -5.86 -11.73 6.58
CA ALA A 5 -4.48 -12.18 6.65
C ALA A 5 -3.51 -11.04 6.99
N CYS A 6 -3.66 -9.88 6.35
CA CYS A 6 -2.79 -8.72 6.60
C CYS A 6 -3.17 -7.97 7.88
N GLY A 7 -4.44 -7.96 8.30
CA GLY A 7 -4.83 -7.48 9.63
C GLY A 7 -4.21 -8.34 10.75
N TRP A 8 -4.19 -9.67 10.58
CA TRP A 8 -3.51 -10.59 11.50
C TRP A 8 -1.97 -10.43 11.46
N LEU A 9 -1.38 -10.28 10.27
CA LEU A 9 0.05 -9.97 10.14
C LEU A 9 0.40 -8.63 10.79
N GLY A 10 -0.39 -7.57 10.59
CA GLY A 10 -0.20 -6.26 11.21
C GLY A 10 -0.25 -6.31 12.73
N ALA A 11 -1.22 -7.06 13.27
CA ALA A 11 -1.36 -7.27 14.72
C ALA A 11 -0.18 -8.07 15.34
N ARG A 12 0.51 -8.93 14.57
CA ARG A 12 1.63 -9.74 15.08
C ARG A 12 3.03 -9.24 14.70
N LEU A 13 3.19 -8.57 13.56
CA LEU A 13 4.48 -8.15 13.01
C LEU A 13 4.72 -6.63 13.14
N GLY A 14 3.67 -5.87 13.45
CA GLY A 14 3.70 -4.41 13.47
C GLY A 14 3.56 -3.81 12.08
N VAL A 15 3.09 -2.56 12.06
CA VAL A 15 2.75 -1.78 10.86
C VAL A 15 3.89 -1.78 9.84
N ILE A 16 5.11 -1.44 10.29
CA ILE A 16 6.28 -1.30 9.40
C ILE A 16 6.58 -2.61 8.66
N ARG A 17 6.64 -3.74 9.37
CA ARG A 17 6.96 -5.03 8.75
C ARG A 17 5.86 -5.50 7.82
N ALA A 18 4.59 -5.30 8.21
CA ALA A 18 3.46 -5.62 7.34
C ALA A 18 3.54 -4.83 6.04
N THR A 19 3.71 -3.50 6.10
CA THR A 19 3.88 -2.64 4.92
C THR A 19 5.04 -3.09 4.05
N TRP A 20 6.20 -3.41 4.64
CA TRP A 20 7.35 -3.87 3.88
C TRP A 20 7.10 -5.16 3.11
N VAL A 21 6.46 -6.14 3.75
CA VAL A 21 6.12 -7.42 3.10
C VAL A 21 5.13 -7.21 1.97
N THR A 22 4.05 -6.48 2.21
CA THR A 22 2.96 -6.34 1.25
C THR A 22 3.30 -5.41 0.08
N GLU A 23 3.98 -4.29 0.32
CA GLU A 23 4.41 -3.38 -0.74
C GLU A 23 5.55 -4.00 -1.55
N GLY A 24 6.49 -4.69 -0.88
CA GLY A 24 7.52 -5.47 -1.56
C GLY A 24 6.93 -6.58 -2.45
N LEU A 25 5.96 -7.34 -1.93
CA LEU A 25 5.27 -8.37 -2.71
C LEU A 25 4.49 -7.77 -3.89
N THR A 26 3.89 -6.59 -3.71
CA THR A 26 3.18 -5.88 -4.77
C THR A 26 4.13 -5.44 -5.87
N ALA A 27 5.24 -4.78 -5.52
CA ALA A 27 6.23 -4.33 -6.49
C ALA A 27 6.86 -5.51 -7.25
N LEU A 28 7.28 -6.56 -6.53
CA LEU A 28 7.81 -7.78 -7.14
C LEU A 28 6.78 -8.46 -8.03
N GLY A 29 5.52 -8.52 -7.61
CA GLY A 29 4.42 -9.06 -8.41
C GLY A 29 4.22 -8.29 -9.71
N ILE A 30 4.21 -6.96 -9.68
CA ILE A 30 4.09 -6.11 -10.88
C ILE A 30 5.26 -6.36 -11.84
N LEU A 31 6.50 -6.41 -11.32
CA LEU A 31 7.68 -6.67 -12.15
C LEU A 31 7.68 -8.10 -12.72
N ALA A 32 7.20 -9.08 -11.95
CA ALA A 32 7.09 -10.46 -12.39
C ALA A 32 6.06 -10.64 -13.51
N LEU A 33 5.04 -9.78 -13.62
CA LEU A 33 4.06 -9.84 -14.70
C LEU A 33 4.66 -9.53 -16.08
N LEU A 34 5.74 -8.74 -16.15
CA LEU A 34 6.36 -8.32 -17.42
C LEU A 34 6.84 -9.50 -18.30
N PRO A 35 7.60 -10.47 -17.78
CA PRO A 35 8.03 -11.62 -18.56
C PRO A 35 7.00 -12.77 -18.64
N LEU A 36 5.91 -12.72 -17.87
CA LEU A 36 4.99 -13.87 -17.75
C LEU A 36 4.00 -13.96 -18.92
N PRO A 37 3.72 -15.17 -19.43
CA PRO A 37 2.61 -15.38 -20.35
C PRO A 37 1.27 -15.16 -19.63
N LEU A 38 0.23 -14.80 -20.38
CA LEU A 38 -1.09 -14.38 -19.87
C LEU A 38 -1.63 -15.27 -18.74
N PHE A 39 -1.68 -16.60 -18.94
CA PHE A 39 -2.24 -17.51 -17.93
C PHE A 39 -1.43 -17.54 -16.64
N ALA A 40 -0.10 -17.47 -16.73
CA ALA A 40 0.75 -17.39 -15.55
C ALA A 40 0.61 -16.03 -14.86
N GLY A 41 0.47 -14.94 -15.62
CA GLY A 41 0.17 -13.62 -15.07
C GLY A 41 -1.15 -13.60 -14.29
N LEU A 42 -2.22 -14.16 -14.88
CA LEU A 42 -3.52 -14.29 -14.23
C LEU A 42 -3.45 -15.07 -12.90
N ALA A 43 -2.59 -16.10 -12.81
CA ALA A 43 -2.39 -16.85 -11.57
C ALA A 43 -1.69 -16.04 -10.46
N VAL A 44 -0.89 -15.03 -10.82
CA VAL A 44 -0.20 -14.15 -9.86
C VAL A 44 -1.09 -13.00 -9.37
N LEU A 45 -2.07 -12.57 -10.17
CA LEU A 45 -2.97 -11.46 -9.82
C LEU A 45 -3.70 -11.61 -8.47
N PRO A 46 -4.19 -12.80 -8.05
CA PRO A 46 -4.79 -12.97 -6.73
C PRO A 46 -3.83 -12.65 -5.59
N LEU A 47 -2.54 -12.96 -5.72
CA LEU A 47 -1.52 -12.66 -4.71
C LEU A 47 -1.26 -11.16 -4.63
N ILE A 48 -1.13 -10.49 -5.78
CA ILE A 48 -1.00 -9.03 -5.86
C ILE A 48 -2.23 -8.36 -5.25
N GLY A 49 -3.43 -8.81 -5.61
CA GLY A 49 -4.68 -8.30 -5.05
C GLY A 49 -4.79 -8.51 -3.54
N MET A 50 -4.28 -9.63 -3.01
CA MET A 50 -4.19 -9.87 -1.57
C MET A 50 -3.26 -8.86 -0.88
N ALA A 51 -2.08 -8.61 -1.45
CA ALA A 51 -1.11 -7.67 -0.91
C ALA A 51 -1.65 -6.23 -0.91
N LEU A 52 -2.23 -5.78 -2.04
CA LEU A 52 -2.85 -4.46 -2.20
C LEU A 52 -3.99 -4.22 -1.20
N ASN A 53 -4.85 -5.22 -0.99
CA ASN A 53 -5.96 -5.09 -0.05
C ASN A 53 -5.52 -5.18 1.42
N GLY A 54 -4.31 -5.68 1.67
CA GLY A 54 -3.78 -5.88 3.00
C GLY A 54 -3.17 -4.62 3.62
N THR A 55 -2.40 -3.86 2.84
CA THR A 55 -1.69 -2.63 3.28
C THR A 55 -2.64 -1.60 3.83
N SER A 56 -3.73 -1.36 3.10
CA SER A 56 -4.71 -0.33 3.46
C SER A 56 -5.27 -0.56 4.85
N SER A 57 -5.64 -1.80 5.20
CA SER A 57 -6.19 -2.13 6.53
C SER A 57 -5.21 -1.84 7.66
N VAL A 58 -3.91 -2.11 7.44
CA VAL A 58 -2.87 -1.81 8.44
C VAL A 58 -2.69 -0.30 8.58
N LEU A 59 -2.59 0.44 7.47
CA LEU A 59 -2.40 1.89 7.50
C LEU A 59 -3.61 2.63 8.10
N TYR A 60 -4.84 2.25 7.78
CA TYR A 60 -6.04 2.80 8.40
C TYR A 60 -6.04 2.66 9.92
N GLY A 61 -5.57 1.52 10.43
CA GLY A 61 -5.45 1.26 11.87
C GLY A 61 -4.51 2.24 12.60
N THR A 62 -3.49 2.76 11.90
CA THR A 62 -2.51 3.68 12.50
C THR A 62 -2.98 5.13 12.59
N VAL A 63 -3.93 5.55 11.75
CA VAL A 63 -4.40 6.94 11.72
C VAL A 63 -4.88 7.44 13.09
N PRO A 64 -5.75 6.73 13.83
CA PRO A 64 -6.23 7.17 15.15
C PRO A 64 -5.20 7.01 16.27
N GLU A 65 -4.15 6.21 16.07
CA GLU A 65 -3.04 5.99 17.00
C GLU A 65 -2.04 7.16 16.96
N LEU A 66 -1.86 7.78 15.78
CA LEU A 66 -0.89 8.84 15.55
C LEU A 66 -1.40 10.26 15.83
N VAL A 67 -2.68 10.42 16.21
CA VAL A 67 -3.29 11.74 16.42
C VAL A 67 -4.13 11.79 17.70
N ALA A 68 -4.14 12.97 18.34
CA ALA A 68 -4.99 13.23 19.50
C ALA A 68 -6.49 12.98 19.18
N PRO A 69 -7.30 12.51 20.15
CA PRO A 69 -8.71 12.14 19.93
C PRO A 69 -9.53 13.21 19.21
N GLU A 70 -9.31 14.49 19.54
CA GLU A 70 -10.03 15.64 19.01
C GLU A 70 -9.72 15.89 17.52
N ARG A 71 -8.61 15.35 17.02
CA ARG A 71 -8.13 15.53 15.63
C ARG A 71 -8.38 14.31 14.76
N ARG A 72 -8.88 13.19 15.31
CA ARG A 72 -9.09 11.94 14.57
C ARG A 72 -9.99 12.10 13.35
N GLN A 73 -11.11 12.81 13.49
CA GLN A 73 -12.03 13.04 12.37
C GLN A 73 -11.33 13.78 11.22
N ARG A 74 -10.53 14.79 11.54
CA ARG A 74 -9.75 15.55 10.53
C ARG A 74 -8.63 14.70 9.92
N ALA A 75 -7.97 13.86 10.70
CA ALA A 75 -6.94 12.96 10.19
C ALA A 75 -7.53 11.94 9.21
N PHE A 76 -8.68 11.34 9.53
CA PHE A 76 -9.39 10.46 8.62
C PHE A 76 -9.86 11.18 7.36
N SER A 77 -10.39 12.41 7.47
CA SER A 77 -10.82 13.14 6.28
C SER A 77 -9.65 13.41 5.34
N ILE A 78 -8.50 13.86 5.85
CA ILE A 78 -7.29 14.05 5.03
C ILE A 78 -6.84 12.72 4.40
N PHE A 79 -6.80 11.64 5.18
CA PHE A 79 -6.39 10.33 4.70
C PHE A 79 -7.28 9.84 3.55
N TYR A 80 -8.60 9.87 3.72
CA TYR A 80 -9.54 9.42 2.70
C TYR A 80 -9.58 10.33 1.48
N THR A 81 -9.53 11.66 1.67
CA THR A 81 -9.47 12.61 0.55
C THR A 81 -8.20 12.39 -0.27
N GLY A 82 -7.05 12.20 0.37
CA GLY A 82 -5.79 11.87 -0.32
C GLY A 82 -5.90 10.56 -1.12
N GLY A 83 -6.44 9.51 -0.51
CA GLY A 83 -6.63 8.21 -1.17
C GLY A 83 -7.55 8.28 -2.39
N VAL A 84 -8.68 8.96 -2.27
CA VAL A 84 -9.63 9.15 -3.39
C VAL A 84 -9.01 10.03 -4.48
N GLY A 85 -8.35 11.12 -4.11
CA GLY A 85 -7.68 12.02 -5.06
C GLY A 85 -6.59 11.30 -5.85
N ALA A 86 -5.73 10.54 -5.18
CA ALA A 86 -4.73 9.71 -5.83
C ALA A 86 -5.36 8.64 -6.74
N GLY A 87 -6.43 7.98 -6.26
CA GLY A 87 -7.19 7.01 -7.04
C GLY A 87 -7.80 7.59 -8.31
N ALA A 88 -8.31 8.83 -8.26
CA ALA A 88 -8.87 9.52 -9.42
C ALA A 88 -7.80 10.00 -10.41
N LEU A 89 -6.63 10.44 -9.93
CA LEU A 89 -5.53 10.93 -10.77
C LEU A 89 -4.75 9.79 -11.43
N SER A 90 -4.62 8.64 -10.75
CA SER A 90 -3.75 7.55 -11.20
C SER A 90 -4.06 7.03 -12.61
N PRO A 91 -5.32 6.80 -13.06
CA PRO A 91 -5.59 6.27 -14.39
C PRO A 91 -5.23 7.28 -15.48
N VAL A 92 -5.43 8.58 -15.22
CA VAL A 92 -5.10 9.64 -16.17
C VAL A 92 -3.59 9.73 -16.34
N LEU A 93 -2.82 9.78 -15.25
CA LEU A 93 -1.36 9.88 -15.30
C LEU A 93 -0.72 8.62 -15.88
N TYR A 94 -1.13 7.45 -15.40
CA TYR A 94 -0.56 6.18 -15.82
C TYR A 94 -0.99 5.80 -17.24
N GLY A 95 -2.24 6.11 -17.63
CA GLY A 95 -2.73 5.95 -19.00
C GLY A 95 -1.93 6.82 -19.97
N ALA A 96 -1.79 8.12 -19.69
CA ALA A 96 -1.02 9.02 -20.55
C ALA A 96 0.43 8.58 -20.75
N ILE A 97 1.12 8.17 -19.67
CA ILE A 97 2.50 7.67 -19.76
C ILE A 97 2.56 6.34 -20.52
N SER A 98 1.58 5.45 -20.34
CA SER A 98 1.47 4.20 -21.10
C SER A 98 1.31 4.45 -22.60
N ASP A 99 0.47 5.42 -22.98
CA ASP A 99 0.24 5.79 -24.38
C ASP A 99 1.46 6.46 -25.01
N LEU A 100 2.20 7.27 -24.25
CA LEU A 100 3.40 8.00 -24.70
C LEU A 100 4.63 7.10 -24.85
N LEU A 101 4.80 6.11 -23.98
CA LEU A 101 6.01 5.27 -23.91
C LEU A 101 5.69 3.81 -24.24
N ASN A 102 5.03 3.11 -23.32
CA ASN A 102 4.41 1.78 -23.44
C ASN A 102 3.98 1.27 -22.05
N VAL A 103 3.21 0.19 -22.05
CA VAL A 103 2.71 -0.49 -20.85
C VAL A 103 3.84 -0.98 -19.94
N SER A 104 4.94 -1.51 -20.50
CA SER A 104 6.05 -2.06 -19.69
C SER A 104 6.74 -0.98 -18.86
N VAL A 105 7.04 0.18 -19.46
CA VAL A 105 7.61 1.33 -18.75
C VAL A 105 6.65 1.82 -17.67
N MET A 106 5.35 1.87 -17.97
CA MET A 106 4.36 2.23 -16.96
C MET A 106 4.34 1.25 -15.78
N MET A 107 4.33 -0.05 -16.03
CA MET A 107 4.37 -1.05 -14.96
C MET A 107 5.61 -0.91 -14.07
N VAL A 108 6.79 -0.62 -14.65
CA VAL A 108 8.00 -0.32 -13.88
C VAL A 108 7.84 0.95 -13.04
N LEU A 109 7.22 2.00 -13.60
CA LEU A 109 6.94 3.23 -12.85
C LEU A 109 6.01 2.95 -11.66
N VAL A 110 4.92 2.20 -11.85
CA VAL A 110 4.02 1.82 -10.74
C VAL A 110 4.77 1.05 -9.67
N ALA A 111 5.60 0.07 -10.06
CA ALA A 111 6.43 -0.66 -9.10
C ALA A 111 7.40 0.26 -8.33
N ALA A 112 8.01 1.24 -9.01
CA ALA A 112 8.87 2.22 -8.37
C ALA A 112 8.11 3.11 -7.38
N VAL A 113 6.91 3.60 -7.76
CA VAL A 113 6.04 4.39 -6.87
C VAL A 113 5.64 3.57 -5.64
N VAL A 114 5.24 2.31 -5.82
CA VAL A 114 4.95 1.38 -4.71
C VAL A 114 6.15 1.26 -3.77
N LEU A 115 7.37 1.12 -4.28
CA LEU A 115 8.58 1.03 -3.45
C LEU A 115 8.87 2.30 -2.64
N THR A 116 8.39 3.48 -3.06
CA THR A 116 8.55 4.71 -2.26
C THR A 116 7.80 4.67 -0.92
N THR A 117 6.81 3.78 -0.78
CA THR A 117 6.10 3.60 0.49
C THR A 117 7.01 3.00 1.58
N LEU A 118 8.02 2.21 1.20
CA LEU A 118 8.94 1.54 2.13
C LEU A 118 9.79 2.52 2.96
N PRO A 119 10.53 3.48 2.35
CA PRO A 119 11.27 4.49 3.11
C PRO A 119 10.34 5.44 3.88
N LEU A 120 9.16 5.77 3.33
CA LEU A 120 8.17 6.60 4.03
C LEU A 120 7.66 5.92 5.29
N ALA A 121 7.28 4.64 5.20
CA ALA A 121 6.87 3.84 6.35
C ALA A 121 8.01 3.74 7.38
N TRP A 122 9.25 3.52 6.93
CA TRP A 122 10.40 3.48 7.82
C TRP A 122 10.61 4.80 8.57
N GLY A 123 10.41 5.95 7.91
CA GLY A 123 10.47 7.27 8.54
C GLY A 123 9.40 7.50 9.62
N LEU A 124 8.24 6.85 9.50
CA LEU A 124 7.16 6.88 10.51
C LEU A 124 7.43 6.00 11.74
N ARG A 125 8.46 5.16 11.71
CA ARG A 125 8.80 4.22 12.79
C ARG A 125 8.96 4.87 14.18
N PRO A 126 9.58 6.06 14.36
CA PRO A 126 9.69 6.70 15.67
C PRO A 126 8.31 7.07 16.23
N ALA A 127 7.46 7.71 15.40
CA ALA A 127 6.11 8.11 15.80
C ALA A 127 5.22 6.91 16.16
N LEU A 128 5.38 5.78 15.45
CA LEU A 128 4.66 4.53 15.75
C LEU A 128 5.16 3.80 17.00
N ARG A 129 6.37 4.12 17.50
CA ARG A 129 6.93 3.55 18.73
C ARG A 129 6.53 4.33 19.98
N GLU A 130 6.23 5.61 19.82
CA GLU A 130 5.79 6.51 20.90
C GLU A 130 4.33 6.29 21.28
N VAL A 131 3.54 5.62 20.44
CA VAL A 131 2.18 5.18 20.77
C VAL A 131 2.27 4.00 21.74
N PRO A 132 1.81 4.13 23.00
CA PRO A 132 1.81 3.02 23.94
C PRO A 132 0.91 1.89 23.41
N ALA A 133 1.41 0.66 23.46
CA ALA A 133 0.63 -0.54 23.19
C ALA A 133 -0.38 -0.78 24.32
N SER A 134 -1.41 0.07 24.46
CA SER A 134 -2.50 -0.14 25.41
C SER A 134 -3.71 0.75 25.10
N ALA A 135 -4.70 0.18 24.43
CA ALA A 135 -6.14 0.35 24.69
C ALA A 135 -6.94 -0.56 23.73
N GLY A 136 -6.75 -1.87 23.90
CA GLY A 136 -7.75 -2.87 23.54
C GLY A 136 -8.59 -3.15 24.78
#